data_AF-D4LDG9-F1
#
_entry.id   AF-D4LDG9-F1
#
_cell.length_a   1.000
_cell.length_b   1.000
_cell.length_c   1.000
_cell.angle_alpha   90.00
_cell.angle_beta   90.00
_cell.angle_gamma   90.00
#
_symmetry.space_group_name_H-M   'P 1'
#
loop_
_entity.id
_entity.type
_entity.pdbx_description
1 polymer ?
#
loop_
_entity_poly.entity_id
_entity_poly.type
_entity_poly.pdbx_seq_one_letter_code
_entity_poly.pdbx_strand_id
1 'polypeptide(L)' 'MAEYYPAGYQIPLVNGSDAVIVKKPGEGGQGVVYRVSVGGREYALKWYHKGAVHNPKKFYQNLESNISKGAPTKAFL' A
#
# COMPACT_ATOMS: atom_id res chain seq x y z
N MET A 1 -17.33 12.39 0.92
CA MET A 1 -17.32 10.91 0.86
C MET A 1 -15.91 10.50 0.49
N ALA A 2 -15.33 9.49 1.16
CA ALA A 2 -14.03 8.97 0.71
C ALA A 2 -14.26 8.21 -0.59
N GLU A 3 -13.73 8.71 -1.70
CA GLU A 3 -13.74 8.00 -2.97
C GLU A 3 -12.84 6.77 -2.85
N TYR A 4 -13.45 5.58 -2.89
CA TYR A 4 -12.71 4.32 -2.94
C TYR A 4 -12.43 3.97 -4.40
N TYR A 5 -11.33 3.26 -4.64
CA TYR A 5 -11.03 2.77 -5.98
C TYR A 5 -11.86 1.51 -6.28
N PRO A 6 -12.58 1.48 -7.42
CA PRO A 6 -13.36 0.30 -7.82
C PRO A 6 -12.45 -0.83 -8.28
N ALA A 7 -12.98 -2.05 -8.34
CA ALA A 7 -12.27 -3.18 -8.95
C ALA A 7 -11.93 -2.88 -10.42
N GLY A 8 -10.74 -3.29 -10.86
CA GLY A 8 -10.19 -2.99 -12.19
C GLY A 8 -9.47 -1.65 -12.29
N TYR A 9 -9.59 -0.76 -11.30
CA TYR A 9 -8.85 0.51 -11.30
C TYR A 9 -7.34 0.27 -11.22
N GLN A 10 -6.56 1.01 -12.02
CA GLN A 10 -5.10 0.91 -12.06
C GLN A 10 -4.47 2.04 -11.27
N ILE A 11 -3.60 1.69 -10.33
CA ILE A 11 -2.80 2.64 -9.55
C ILE A 11 -1.34 2.53 -10.02
N PRO A 12 -0.76 3.60 -10.59
CA PRO A 12 0.64 3.60 -10.98
C PRO A 12 1.54 3.56 -9.75
N LEU A 13 2.54 2.68 -9.77
CA LEU A 13 3.54 2.52 -8.73
C LEU A 13 4.85 3.20 -9.12
N VAL A 14 5.64 3.55 -8.12
CA VAL A 14 6.92 4.27 -8.30
C VAL A 14 7.96 3.48 -9.10
N ASN A 15 7.82 2.15 -9.16
CA ASN A 15 8.71 1.27 -9.93
C ASN A 15 8.29 1.12 -11.41
N GLY A 16 7.30 1.89 -11.88
CA GLY A 16 6.81 1.87 -13.25
C GLY A 16 5.80 0.75 -13.56
N SER A 17 5.42 -0.06 -12.56
CA SER A 17 4.34 -1.05 -12.70
C SER A 17 3.00 -0.50 -12.22
N ASP A 18 1.90 -1.20 -12.53
CA ASP A 18 0.56 -0.85 -12.05
C ASP A 18 0.04 -1.87 -11.04
N ALA A 19 -0.64 -1.37 -10.01
CA ALA A 19 -1.48 -2.17 -9.12
C ALA A 19 -2.94 -2.10 -9.57
N VAL A 20 -3.50 -3.24 -9.97
CA VAL A 20 -4.91 -3.36 -10.35
C VAL A 20 -5.72 -3.71 -9.11
N ILE A 21 -6.68 -2.87 -8.74
CA ILE A 21 -7.59 -3.14 -7.61
C ILE A 21 -8.43 -4.37 -7.90
N VAL A 22 -8.42 -5.33 -6.97
CA VAL A 22 -9.29 -6.51 -7.08
C VAL A 22 -10.48 -6.42 -6.13
N LYS A 23 -10.26 -6.02 -4.87
CA LYS A 23 -11.33 -5.75 -3.89
C LYS A 23 -10.82 -4.94 -2.71
N LYS A 24 -11.73 -4.35 -1.92
CA LYS A 24 -11.45 -3.74 -0.61
C LYS A 24 -11.73 -4.75 0.52
N PRO A 25 -10.71 -5.45 1.06
CA PRO A 25 -10.89 -6.33 2.21
C PRO A 25 -11.27 -5.62 3.51
N GLY A 26 -10.89 -4.36 3.70
CA GLY A 26 -11.22 -3.66 4.94
C GLY A 26 -10.67 -2.23 5.05
N GLU A 27 -11.06 -1.54 6.10
CA GLU A 27 -10.61 -0.19 6.43
C GLU A 27 -10.49 0.00 7.95
N GLY A 28 -9.75 1.04 8.35
CA GLY A 28 -9.67 1.48 9.74
C GLY A 28 -9.21 2.93 9.81
N GLY A 29 -9.04 3.48 11.01
CA GLY A 29 -8.84 4.93 11.22
C GLY A 29 -7.65 5.55 10.45
N GLN A 30 -6.63 4.78 10.11
CA GLN A 30 -5.47 5.28 9.36
C GLN A 30 -5.62 5.15 7.84
N GLY A 31 -6.55 4.33 7.35
CA GLY A 31 -6.64 4.06 5.91
C GLY A 31 -7.32 2.75 5.53
N VAL A 32 -7.40 2.55 4.23
CA VAL A 32 -8.02 1.41 3.55
C VAL A 32 -6.96 0.38 3.19
N VAL A 33 -7.33 -0.89 3.16
CA VAL A 33 -6.52 -1.95 2.54
C VAL A 33 -7.27 -2.43 1.30
N TYR A 34 -6.57 -2.48 0.18
CA TYR A 34 -7.04 -3.12 -1.05
C TYR A 34 -6.27 -4.42 -1.28
N ARG A 35 -6.94 -5.43 -1.83
CA ARG A 35 -6.27 -6.53 -2.51
C ARG A 35 -6.02 -6.10 -3.94
N VAL A 36 -4.79 -6.22 -4.42
CA VAL A 36 -4.37 -5.76 -5.75
C VAL A 36 -3.57 -6.83 -6.49
N SER A 37 -3.60 -6.81 -7.82
CA SER A 37 -2.71 -7.60 -8.67
C SER A 37 -1.63 -6.70 -9.28
N VAL A 38 -0.36 -7.08 -9.12
CA VAL A 38 0.80 -6.41 -9.72
C VAL A 38 1.58 -7.47 -10.50
N GLY A 39 1.66 -7.33 -11.83
CA GLY A 39 2.36 -8.31 -12.68
C GLY A 39 1.85 -9.75 -12.52
N GLY A 40 0.55 -9.93 -12.27
CA GLY A 40 -0.08 -11.25 -12.06
C GLY A 40 0.09 -11.84 -10.66
N ARG A 41 0.76 -11.15 -9.74
CA ARG A 41 0.89 -11.55 -8.33
C ARG A 41 -0.01 -10.71 -7.42
N GLU A 42 -0.56 -11.32 -6.40
CA GLU A 42 -1.50 -10.70 -5.47
C GLU A 42 -0.78 -10.05 -4.28
N TYR A 43 -1.19 -8.83 -3.93
CA TYR A 43 -0.63 -8.04 -2.84
C TYR A 43 -1.73 -7.33 -2.03
N ALA A 44 -1.37 -6.89 -0.82
CA ALA A 44 -2.16 -5.95 -0.06
C ALA A 44 -1.62 -4.52 -0.29
N LEU A 45 -2.45 -3.62 -0.78
CA LEU A 45 -2.13 -2.20 -0.93
C LEU A 45 -2.75 -1.42 0.24
N LYS A 46 -1.89 -0.88 1.11
CA LYS A 46 -2.31 0.02 2.18
C LYS A 46 -2.43 1.45 1.64
N TRP A 47 -3.64 2.02 1.71
CA TRP A 47 -3.92 3.39 1.29
C TRP A 47 -4.24 4.27 2.49
N TYR A 48 -3.37 5.23 2.79
CA TYR A 48 -3.52 6.10 3.97
C TYR A 48 -4.51 7.24 3.70
N HIS A 49 -5.34 7.57 4.70
CA HIS A 49 -6.21 8.74 4.61
C HIS A 49 -5.39 10.03 4.69
N LYS A 50 -5.93 11.11 4.12
CA LYS A 50 -5.34 12.45 4.25
C LYS A 50 -5.20 12.80 5.74
N GLY A 51 -4.00 13.20 6.15
CA GLY A 51 -3.70 13.51 7.55
C GLY A 51 -3.34 12.32 8.44
N ALA A 52 -3.49 11.06 7.96
CA ALA A 52 -3.07 9.89 8.72
C ALA A 52 -1.53 9.80 8.87
N VAL A 53 -0.78 10.44 7.97
CA VAL A 53 0.67 10.50 7.98
C VAL A 53 1.11 11.94 8.32
N HIS A 54 1.67 12.12 9.51
CA HIS A 54 2.08 13.45 10.02
C HIS A 54 3.32 14.02 9.29
N ASN A 55 4.28 13.18 8.94
CA ASN A 55 5.49 13.59 8.23
C ASN A 55 5.74 12.66 7.03
N PRO A 56 5.18 12.98 5.84
CA PRO A 56 5.27 12.13 4.67
C PRO A 56 6.71 11.83 4.25
N LYS A 57 7.60 12.83 4.28
CA LYS A 57 9.01 12.64 3.90
C LYS A 57 9.70 11.59 4.77
N LYS A 58 9.60 11.75 6.09
CA LYS A 58 10.19 10.79 7.05
C LYS A 58 9.54 9.41 6.92
N PHE A 59 8.23 9.37 6.65
CA PHE A 59 7.51 8.12 6.45
C PHE A 59 8.05 7.32 5.26
N TYR A 60 8.23 7.96 4.09
CA TYR A 60 8.81 7.29 2.91
C TYR A 60 10.26 6.84 3.17
N GLN A 61 11.09 7.67 3.79
CA GLN A 61 12.47 7.30 4.16
C GLN A 61 12.53 6.08 5.07
N ASN A 62 11.60 5.98 6.03
CA ASN A 62 11.52 4.83 6.93
C ASN A 62 11.10 3.56 6.18
N LEU A 63 10.16 3.65 5.24
CA LEU A 63 9.75 2.51 4.42
C LEU A 63 10.92 1.99 3.57
N GLU A 64 11.64 2.88 2.89
CA GLU A 64 12.83 2.53 2.11
C GLU A 64 13.90 1.88 3.00
N SER A 65 14.17 2.46 4.17
CA SER A 65 15.13 1.90 5.13
C SER A 65 14.72 0.52 5.63
N ASN A 66 13.43 0.30 5.93
CA ASN A 66 12.93 -0.99 6.39
C ASN A 66 13.03 -2.06 5.30
N ILE A 67 12.69 -1.71 4.05
CA ILE A 67 12.85 -2.62 2.91
C ILE A 67 14.33 -3.00 2.74
N SER A 68 15.24 -2.02 2.82
CA SER A 68 16.68 -2.27 2.69
C SER A 68 17.25 -3.13 3.82
N LYS A 69 16.74 -3.00 5.05
CA LYS A 69 17.16 -3.80 6.21
C LYS A 69 16.62 -5.24 6.15
N GLY A 70 15.52 -5.46 5.43
CA GLY A 70 14.82 -6.73 5.41
C GLY A 70 14.12 -7.05 6.74
N ALA A 71 13.53 -8.25 6.81
CA ALA A 71 12.85 -8.70 8.02
C ALA A 71 13.84 -8.81 9.19
N PRO A 72 13.50 -8.29 10.39
CA PRO A 72 14.41 -8.31 11.53
C PRO A 72 14.72 -9.73 12.02
N THR A 73 13.81 -10.69 11.77
CA THR A 73 14.01 -12.12 12.02
C THR A 73 13.17 -12.93 11.02
N LYS A 74 13.43 -14.24 10.91
CA LYS A 74 12.62 -15.17 10.10
C LYS A 74 11.17 -15.32 10.57
N ALA A 75 10.83 -14.87 11.77
CA ALA A 75 9.47 -14.90 12.29
C ALA A 75 8.58 -13.80 11.70
N PHE A 76 9.18 -12.80 11.04
CA PHE A 76 8.48 -11.76 10.31
C PHE A 76 8.74 -11.97 8.81
N LEU A 77 7.68 -11.86 8.01
CA LEU A 77 7.70 -12.02 6.55
C LEU A 77 8.55 -10.92 5.88
#